data_AF-A0A9N9JYZ1-F1
#
_entry.id   AF-A0A9N9JYZ1-F1
#
_cell.length_a   1.000
_cell.length_b   1.000
_cell.length_c   1.000
_cell.angle_alpha   90.00
_cell.angle_beta   90.00
_cell.angle_gamma   90.00
#
_symmetry.space_group_name_H-M   'P 1'
#
loop_
_entity.id
_entity.type
_entity.pdbx_description
1 polymer ?
#
loop_
_entity_poly.entity_id
_entity_poly.type
_entity_poly.pdbx_seq_one_letter_code
_entity_poly.pdbx_strand_id
1 'polypeptide(L)'
;ALARIGKSVLHLDANNFYGGNWSSLNFKELLEWTRSIQGFVESSGNEISQERIEGKKALMSNFTKVRQQAYSTVEYDIYPIPKQADDILSKRYNLDLAPKMVPCRGEIIELLISSGVGRYLEFKAMDKTYVYSADTFDKVSYNITIYRWDGGTDSVDHPVPCSKEDVFTNKSITLIEKRKLMRFLTFALDYTNSPDTYKDYEEKSFTTFLIEKFKIDGKLLLAVLYAIALILNTIQGLEKTQKYLKSL
;
A
#
# COMPACT_ATOMS: atom_id res chain seq x y z
N ALA A 1 -2.54 -6.04 23.81
CA ALA A 1 -2.11 -5.05 24.82
C ALA A 1 -2.83 -5.26 26.17
N LEU A 2 -4.15 -5.12 26.23
CA LEU A 2 -4.94 -5.23 27.48
C LEU A 2 -4.76 -6.57 28.22
N ALA A 3 -4.83 -7.70 27.51
CA ALA A 3 -4.59 -9.01 28.10
C ALA A 3 -3.18 -9.14 28.72
N ARG A 4 -2.17 -8.51 28.10
CA ARG A 4 -0.77 -8.57 28.58
C ARG A 4 -0.56 -7.82 29.90
N ILE A 5 -1.37 -6.79 30.15
CA ILE A 5 -1.35 -6.04 31.42
C ILE A 5 -2.32 -6.64 32.45
N GLY A 6 -2.74 -7.90 32.27
CA GLY A 6 -3.57 -8.65 33.21
C GLY A 6 -5.06 -8.30 33.20
N LYS A 7 -5.56 -7.58 32.19
CA LYS A 7 -7.00 -7.33 32.05
C LYS A 7 -7.70 -8.53 31.43
N SER A 8 -8.85 -8.90 31.95
CA SER A 8 -9.79 -9.81 31.28
C SER A 8 -10.39 -9.11 30.07
N VAL A 9 -10.28 -9.74 28.90
CA VAL A 9 -10.73 -9.15 27.62
C VAL A 9 -11.76 -10.08 26.98
N LEU A 10 -12.92 -9.54 26.64
CA LEU A 10 -13.91 -10.17 25.78
C LEU A 10 -13.80 -9.54 24.39
N HIS A 11 -13.42 -10.34 23.39
CA HIS A 11 -13.34 -9.90 21.99
C HIS A 11 -14.46 -10.59 21.21
N LEU A 12 -15.38 -9.80 20.66
CA LEU A 12 -16.52 -10.27 19.87
C LEU A 12 -16.37 -9.77 18.44
N ASP A 13 -16.62 -10.64 17.46
CA ASP A 13 -16.76 -10.30 16.05
C ASP A 13 -18.10 -10.87 15.56
N ALA A 14 -18.82 -10.10 14.74
CA ALA A 14 -20.09 -10.53 14.17
C ALA A 14 -19.89 -11.40 12.91
N ASN A 15 -18.72 -11.33 12.29
CA ASN A 15 -18.38 -12.15 11.14
C ASN A 15 -17.93 -13.54 11.59
N ASN A 16 -18.11 -14.53 10.73
CA ASN A 16 -17.57 -15.88 10.91
C ASN A 16 -16.08 -16.00 10.49
N PHE A 17 -15.45 -14.89 10.12
CA PHE A 17 -14.05 -14.77 9.73
C PHE A 17 -13.40 -13.58 10.46
N TYR A 18 -12.06 -13.59 10.56
CA TYR A 18 -11.30 -12.51 11.19
C TYR A 18 -10.97 -11.38 10.23
N GLY A 19 -10.76 -10.18 10.75
CA GLY A 19 -10.15 -9.06 10.00
C GLY A 19 -11.14 -8.16 9.26
N GLY A 20 -12.42 -8.53 9.15
CA GLY A 20 -13.45 -7.69 8.55
C GLY A 20 -13.08 -7.22 7.15
N ASN A 21 -12.99 -5.90 6.94
CA ASN A 21 -12.59 -5.30 5.65
C ASN A 21 -11.13 -5.61 5.24
N TRP A 22 -10.32 -6.14 6.16
CA TRP A 22 -8.93 -6.57 5.93
C TRP A 22 -8.78 -8.09 6.01
N SER A 23 -9.88 -8.83 5.87
CA SER A 23 -9.84 -10.29 5.89
C SER A 23 -9.00 -10.85 4.75
N SER A 24 -8.38 -12.00 5.03
CA SER A 24 -7.85 -12.91 4.02
C SER A 24 -8.82 -14.07 3.90
N LEU A 25 -9.31 -14.34 2.69
CA LEU A 25 -10.35 -15.32 2.44
C LEU A 25 -9.83 -16.38 1.47
N ASN A 26 -10.20 -17.64 1.69
CA ASN A 26 -10.04 -18.65 0.67
C ASN A 26 -11.07 -18.46 -0.47
N PHE A 27 -10.94 -19.22 -1.55
CA PHE A 27 -11.79 -19.01 -2.74
C PHE A 27 -13.29 -19.15 -2.45
N LYS A 28 -13.68 -20.14 -1.64
CA LYS A 28 -15.07 -20.36 -1.22
C LYS A 28 -15.58 -19.23 -0.32
N GLU A 29 -14.78 -18.83 0.67
CA GLU A 29 -15.10 -17.73 1.58
C GLU A 29 -15.24 -16.40 0.84
N LEU A 30 -14.37 -16.14 -0.15
CA LEU A 30 -14.46 -14.96 -1.00
C LEU A 30 -15.77 -14.94 -1.78
N LEU A 31 -16.18 -16.08 -2.35
CA LEU A 31 -17.45 -16.18 -3.08
C LEU A 31 -18.67 -15.95 -2.16
N GLU A 32 -18.65 -16.50 -0.95
CA GLU A 32 -19.69 -16.27 0.06
C GLU A 32 -19.73 -14.80 0.50
N TRP A 33 -18.57 -14.20 0.76
CA TRP A 33 -18.42 -12.78 1.10
C TRP A 33 -19.01 -11.89 0.00
N THR A 34 -18.67 -12.13 -1.26
CA THR A 34 -19.16 -11.33 -2.39
C THR A 34 -20.68 -11.37 -2.51
N ARG A 35 -21.30 -12.55 -2.33
CA ARG A 35 -22.77 -12.69 -2.32
C ARG A 35 -23.41 -11.92 -1.16
N SER A 36 -22.78 -11.91 0.02
CA SER A 36 -23.30 -11.18 1.18
C SER A 36 -23.34 -9.67 0.98
N ILE A 37 -22.43 -9.12 0.17
CA ILE A 37 -22.40 -7.69 -0.17
C ILE A 37 -23.54 -7.31 -1.12
N GLN A 38 -23.85 -8.14 -2.12
CA GLN A 38 -24.97 -7.88 -3.03
C GLN A 38 -26.31 -7.80 -2.29
N GLY A 39 -26.59 -8.76 -1.40
CA GLY A 39 -27.84 -8.76 -0.62
C GLY A 39 -28.01 -7.53 0.28
N PHE A 40 -26.91 -6.87 0.68
CA PHE A 40 -26.93 -5.63 1.45
C PHE A 40 -27.25 -4.41 0.57
N VAL A 41 -26.72 -4.34 -0.66
CA VAL A 41 -26.98 -3.22 -1.58
C VAL A 41 -28.46 -3.17 -1.99
N GLU A 42 -29.09 -4.32 -2.19
CA GLU A 42 -30.52 -4.42 -2.51
C GLU A 42 -31.44 -4.01 -1.34
N SER A 43 -31.00 -4.22 -0.10
CA SER A 43 -31.79 -3.92 1.11
C SER A 43 -31.57 -2.51 1.69
N SER A 44 -30.52 -1.80 1.24
CA SER A 44 -30.18 -0.44 1.69
C SER A 44 -30.88 0.69 0.91
N GLY A 45 -31.74 0.36 -0.06
CA GLY A 45 -32.41 1.31 -0.95
C GLY A 45 -33.51 2.17 -0.32
N ASN A 46 -33.87 1.97 0.95
CA ASN A 46 -34.96 2.72 1.59
C ASN A 46 -34.54 3.34 2.94
N GLU A 47 -34.55 4.68 2.94
CA GLU A 47 -34.66 5.62 4.07
C GLU A 47 -33.51 5.71 5.10
N ILE A 48 -32.71 6.78 5.01
CA ILE A 48 -31.87 7.27 6.11
C ILE A 48 -32.68 8.35 6.86
N SER A 49 -33.27 8.00 8.00
CA SER A 49 -33.84 8.96 8.94
C SER A 49 -32.78 9.42 9.97
N GLN A 50 -32.56 10.73 10.06
CA GLN A 50 -31.66 11.36 11.03
C GLN A 50 -32.41 11.62 12.35
N GLU A 51 -32.26 10.74 13.34
CA GLU A 51 -32.60 11.05 14.74
C GLU A 51 -31.35 11.22 15.60
N ARG A 52 -31.39 12.20 16.50
CA ARG A 52 -30.34 12.54 17.47
C ARG A 52 -30.43 11.57 18.66
N ILE A 53 -29.31 10.94 19.02
CA ILE A 53 -29.29 9.75 19.88
C ILE A 53 -28.76 10.08 21.30
N GLU A 54 -29.55 9.80 22.34
CA GLU A 54 -29.16 9.89 23.77
C GLU A 54 -28.14 8.81 24.19
N GLY A 55 -27.34 9.13 25.22
CA GLY A 55 -26.10 8.45 25.61
C GLY A 55 -26.13 6.93 25.88
N LYS A 56 -27.29 6.30 26.09
CA LYS A 56 -27.40 4.82 26.17
C LYS A 56 -27.39 4.13 24.81
N LYS A 57 -27.89 4.77 23.76
CA LYS A 57 -27.83 4.27 22.37
C LYS A 57 -26.48 4.58 21.70
N ALA A 58 -25.64 5.46 22.28
CA ALA A 58 -24.30 5.76 21.77
C ALA A 58 -23.35 4.55 21.80
N LEU A 59 -23.54 3.63 22.76
CA LEU A 59 -22.81 2.35 22.77
C LEU A 59 -23.15 1.52 21.53
N MET A 60 -24.42 1.50 21.13
CA MET A 60 -24.88 0.77 19.94
C MET A 60 -24.43 1.47 18.66
N SER A 61 -24.44 2.80 18.60
CA SER A 61 -24.01 3.55 17.42
C SER A 61 -22.52 3.39 17.08
N ASN A 62 -21.67 3.11 18.08
CA ASN A 62 -20.26 2.77 17.83
C ASN A 62 -20.11 1.41 17.10
N PHE A 63 -21.07 0.51 17.25
CA PHE A 63 -21.09 -0.78 16.56
C PHE A 63 -21.91 -0.75 15.26
N THR A 64 -22.94 0.10 15.16
CA THR A 64 -23.86 0.10 14.00
C THR A 64 -23.44 1.04 12.86
N LYS A 65 -22.55 2.01 13.09
CA LYS A 65 -22.14 2.99 12.04
C LYS A 65 -20.72 2.84 11.49
N VAL A 66 -19.97 1.79 11.84
CA VAL A 66 -18.62 1.56 11.29
C VAL A 66 -18.51 0.22 10.55
N ARG A 67 -19.58 -0.20 9.86
CA ARG A 67 -19.38 -0.85 8.55
C ARG A 67 -19.25 0.29 7.54
N GLN A 68 -18.13 1.00 7.58
CA GLN A 68 -17.72 1.71 6.36
C GLN A 68 -17.50 0.61 5.33
N GLN A 69 -18.43 0.46 4.39
CA GLN A 69 -18.18 -0.32 3.19
C GLN A 69 -16.98 0.33 2.53
N ALA A 70 -15.82 -0.31 2.61
CA ALA A 70 -14.63 0.14 1.90
C ALA A 70 -14.81 -0.04 0.38
N TYR A 71 -15.78 -0.86 -0.04
CA TYR A 71 -16.06 -1.22 -1.42
C TYR A 71 -17.47 -0.74 -1.77
N SER A 72 -17.58 0.27 -2.64
CA SER A 72 -18.85 0.81 -3.13
C SER A 72 -19.41 0.03 -4.33
N THR A 73 -18.55 -0.74 -5.02
CA THR A 73 -18.89 -1.47 -6.25
C THR A 73 -18.04 -2.74 -6.28
N VAL A 74 -18.69 -3.91 -6.18
CA VAL A 74 -18.03 -5.22 -6.36
C VAL A 74 -18.69 -5.89 -7.56
N GLU A 75 -17.99 -5.89 -8.68
CA GLU A 75 -18.38 -6.61 -9.90
C GLU A 75 -17.57 -7.90 -9.99
N TYR A 76 -18.24 -9.00 -10.32
CA TYR A 76 -17.57 -10.28 -10.53
C TYR A 76 -18.32 -11.08 -11.59
N ASP A 77 -17.56 -11.73 -12.46
CA ASP A 77 -18.07 -12.72 -13.38
C ASP A 77 -17.73 -14.12 -12.85
N ILE A 78 -18.76 -14.93 -12.59
CA ILE A 78 -18.56 -16.35 -12.27
C ILE A 78 -18.46 -17.09 -13.59
N TYR A 79 -17.23 -17.42 -13.99
CA TYR A 79 -17.02 -18.49 -14.96
C TYR A 79 -17.41 -19.82 -14.31
N PRO A 80 -17.97 -20.80 -15.06
CA PRO A 80 -18.27 -22.12 -14.51
C PRO A 80 -16.98 -22.73 -13.98
N ILE A 81 -16.83 -22.64 -12.66
CA ILE A 81 -15.75 -23.27 -11.92
C ILE A 81 -15.91 -24.76 -12.18
N PRO A 82 -14.87 -25.48 -12.65
CA PRO A 82 -14.94 -26.93 -12.79
C PRO A 82 -15.50 -27.51 -11.49
N LYS A 83 -16.46 -28.44 -11.55
CA LYS A 83 -17.12 -29.06 -10.38
C LYS A 83 -16.15 -29.69 -9.34
N GLN A 84 -14.85 -29.66 -9.64
CA GLN A 84 -13.70 -30.11 -8.87
C GLN A 84 -12.83 -28.93 -8.37
N ALA A 85 -13.36 -27.72 -8.15
CA ALA A 85 -12.76 -26.82 -7.17
C ALA A 85 -12.98 -27.44 -5.78
N ASP A 86 -12.23 -28.52 -5.53
CA ASP A 86 -12.23 -29.31 -4.33
C ASP A 86 -12.05 -28.38 -3.12
N ASP A 87 -12.63 -28.74 -1.97
CA ASP A 87 -12.33 -28.05 -0.70
C ASP A 87 -10.80 -27.96 -0.46
N ILE A 88 -10.05 -28.93 -1.01
CA ILE A 88 -8.58 -28.96 -0.99
C ILE A 88 -7.97 -27.82 -1.81
N LEU A 89 -8.50 -27.51 -2.99
CA LEU A 89 -7.99 -26.40 -3.81
C LEU A 89 -8.34 -25.06 -3.18
N SER A 90 -9.54 -24.89 -2.63
CA SER A 90 -9.93 -23.65 -1.96
C SER A 90 -8.96 -23.31 -0.82
N LYS A 91 -8.62 -24.30 0.03
CA LYS A 91 -7.72 -24.14 1.18
C LYS A 91 -6.27 -23.77 0.84
N ARG A 92 -5.86 -23.82 -0.43
CA ARG A 92 -4.52 -23.41 -0.88
C ARG A 92 -4.40 -21.90 -1.09
N TYR A 93 -5.51 -21.17 -1.14
CA TYR A 93 -5.53 -19.75 -1.39
C TYR A 93 -5.85 -18.96 -0.13
N ASN A 94 -5.15 -17.84 0.05
CA ASN A 94 -5.43 -16.79 1.01
C ASN A 94 -5.44 -15.48 0.23
N LEU A 95 -6.64 -14.97 -0.06
CA LEU A 95 -6.87 -13.80 -0.89
C LEU A 95 -7.25 -12.64 0.02
N ASP A 96 -6.35 -11.67 0.14
CA ASP A 96 -6.59 -10.48 0.95
C ASP A 96 -7.56 -9.55 0.25
N LEU A 97 -8.60 -9.10 0.97
CA LEU A 97 -9.51 -8.08 0.47
C LEU A 97 -8.80 -6.72 0.30
N ALA A 98 -7.79 -6.46 1.13
CA ALA A 98 -7.01 -5.24 1.12
C ALA A 98 -5.51 -5.55 1.28
N PRO A 99 -4.84 -6.05 0.21
CA PRO A 99 -3.43 -6.43 0.28
C PRO A 99 -2.55 -5.23 0.62
N LYS A 100 -1.60 -5.44 1.52
CA LYS A 100 -0.68 -4.39 2.01
C LYS A 100 0.71 -4.97 2.24
N MET A 101 1.71 -4.12 2.03
CA MET A 101 3.09 -4.41 2.40
C MET A 101 3.41 -3.79 3.76
N VAL A 102 4.21 -4.48 4.56
CA VAL A 102 4.74 -3.98 5.82
C VAL A 102 6.22 -3.63 5.62
N PRO A 103 6.68 -2.42 6.00
CA PRO A 103 8.09 -2.11 5.95
C PRO A 103 8.88 -3.01 6.91
N CYS A 104 10.10 -3.39 6.54
CA CYS A 104 10.97 -4.26 7.34
C CYS A 104 11.30 -3.66 8.73
N ARG A 105 11.18 -2.33 8.87
CA ARG A 105 11.39 -1.61 10.13
C ARG A 105 10.29 -0.59 10.36
N GLY A 106 9.93 -0.37 11.61
CA GLY A 106 8.96 0.63 12.02
C GLY A 106 8.16 0.19 13.25
N GLU A 107 7.26 1.06 13.70
CA GLU A 107 6.49 0.87 14.93
C GLU A 107 5.68 -0.43 14.93
N ILE A 108 5.15 -0.85 13.78
CA ILE A 108 4.40 -2.10 13.67
C ILE A 108 5.30 -3.33 13.90
N ILE A 109 6.54 -3.31 13.41
CA ILE A 109 7.51 -4.39 13.63
C ILE A 109 7.93 -4.42 15.10
N GLU A 110 8.21 -3.27 15.70
CA GLU A 110 8.51 -3.15 17.13
C GLU A 110 7.34 -3.63 18.00
N LEU A 111 6.10 -3.34 17.59
CA LEU A 111 4.90 -3.81 18.27
C LEU A 111 4.74 -5.33 18.16
N LEU A 112 4.98 -5.93 17.00
CA LEU A 112 4.94 -7.39 16.81
C LEU A 112 6.00 -8.11 17.66
N ILE A 113 7.21 -7.55 17.75
CA ILE A 113 8.30 -8.07 18.59
C ILE A 113 7.92 -7.95 20.06
N SER A 114 7.62 -6.73 20.52
CA SER A 114 7.36 -6.47 21.93
C SER A 114 6.10 -7.17 22.44
N SER A 115 5.07 -7.35 21.60
CA SER A 115 3.86 -8.11 21.94
C SER A 115 4.08 -9.62 21.99
N GLY A 116 5.16 -10.13 21.41
CA GLY A 116 5.44 -11.57 21.26
C GLY A 116 4.68 -12.24 20.11
N VAL A 117 3.82 -11.50 19.38
CA VAL A 117 3.04 -12.03 18.26
C VAL A 117 3.92 -12.42 17.07
N GLY A 118 5.09 -11.76 16.91
CA GLY A 118 6.03 -12.09 15.85
C GLY A 118 6.52 -13.55 15.85
N ARG A 119 6.38 -14.29 16.95
CA ARG A 119 6.71 -15.73 17.02
C ARG A 119 5.75 -16.63 16.24
N TYR A 120 4.60 -16.10 15.83
CA TYR A 120 3.57 -16.81 15.08
C TYR A 120 3.48 -16.35 13.62
N LEU A 121 4.40 -15.50 13.18
CA LEU A 121 4.40 -14.92 11.85
C LEU A 121 5.74 -15.19 11.17
N GLU A 122 5.68 -15.48 9.88
CA GLU A 122 6.83 -15.50 9.00
C GLU A 122 6.67 -14.41 7.94
N PHE A 123 7.77 -13.74 7.62
CA PHE A 123 7.79 -12.68 6.61
C PHE A 123 8.63 -13.13 5.42
N LYS A 124 8.13 -12.85 4.23
CA LYS A 124 8.88 -12.96 2.98
C LYS A 124 9.16 -11.55 2.46
N ALA A 125 10.42 -11.28 2.12
CA ALA A 125 10.81 -10.03 1.51
C ALA A 125 10.17 -9.87 0.12
N MET A 126 9.88 -8.63 -0.28
CA MET A 126 9.48 -8.33 -1.65
C MET A 126 10.71 -8.45 -2.56
N ASP A 127 10.57 -9.19 -3.66
CA ASP A 127 11.68 -9.40 -4.58
C ASP A 127 11.93 -8.18 -5.48
N LYS A 128 10.87 -7.58 -6.02
CA LYS A 128 10.95 -6.51 -7.04
C LYS A 128 9.80 -5.53 -6.95
N THR A 129 10.09 -4.26 -7.20
CA THR A 129 9.10 -3.19 -7.36
C THR A 129 9.10 -2.70 -8.80
N TYR A 130 7.91 -2.46 -9.36
CA TYR A 130 7.73 -1.94 -10.71
C TYR A 130 6.93 -0.64 -10.63
N VAL A 131 7.29 0.33 -11.46
CA VAL A 131 6.53 1.56 -11.63
C VAL A 131 6.02 1.58 -13.06
N TYR A 132 4.72 1.75 -13.19
CA TYR A 132 4.10 2.03 -14.47
C TYR A 132 4.36 3.49 -14.83
N SER A 133 4.96 3.73 -16.00
CA SER A 133 5.07 5.06 -16.60
C SER A 133 4.42 4.97 -17.96
N ALA A 134 3.30 5.65 -18.18
CA ALA A 134 2.83 5.89 -19.54
C ALA A 134 3.67 7.02 -20.11
N ASP A 135 4.61 6.72 -21.00
CA ASP A 135 5.20 7.80 -21.79
C ASP A 135 4.09 8.40 -22.66
N THR A 136 3.93 9.73 -22.58
CA THR A 136 3.05 10.59 -23.39
C THR A 136 1.53 10.51 -23.12
N PHE A 137 1.00 11.54 -22.44
CA PHE A 137 -0.35 12.07 -22.68
C PHE A 137 -0.39 12.78 -24.05
N ASP A 138 -0.05 12.08 -25.13
CA ASP A 138 -0.43 12.53 -26.46
C ASP A 138 -1.81 11.97 -26.79
N LYS A 139 -2.66 12.89 -27.26
CA LYS A 139 -4.11 12.76 -27.33
C LYS A 139 -4.55 11.54 -28.17
N VAL A 140 -5.58 10.84 -27.66
CA VAL A 140 -6.46 9.90 -28.37
C VAL A 140 -5.84 8.54 -28.76
N SER A 141 -5.70 7.62 -27.79
CA SER A 141 -5.85 6.17 -28.04
C SER A 141 -6.08 5.41 -26.74
N TYR A 142 -7.20 4.68 -26.63
CA TYR A 142 -7.52 3.80 -25.49
C TYR A 142 -6.89 2.40 -25.65
N ASN A 143 -5.60 2.36 -25.96
CA ASN A 143 -4.81 1.13 -25.90
C ASN A 143 -3.84 1.26 -24.73
N ILE A 144 -4.08 0.51 -23.65
CA ILE A 144 -3.17 0.45 -22.51
C ILE A 144 -1.93 -0.31 -22.97
N THR A 145 -0.94 0.41 -23.49
CA THR A 145 0.41 -0.11 -23.70
C THR A 145 1.22 0.18 -22.44
N ILE A 146 1.69 -0.88 -21.78
CA ILE A 146 2.54 -0.77 -20.60
C ILE A 146 3.95 -0.42 -21.07
N TYR A 147 4.31 0.87 -21.01
CA TYR A 147 5.66 1.32 -21.32
C TYR A 147 6.61 1.01 -20.16
N ARG A 148 7.85 0.66 -20.52
CA ARG A 148 8.94 0.40 -19.58
C ARG A 148 9.54 1.70 -19.06
N TRP A 149 10.17 1.61 -17.88
CA TRP A 149 11.02 2.65 -17.29
C TRP A 149 12.18 3.15 -18.19
N ASP A 150 12.58 2.39 -19.21
CA ASP A 150 13.75 2.65 -20.07
C ASP A 150 13.41 3.02 -21.53
N GLY A 151 12.12 3.09 -21.90
CA GLY A 151 11.69 3.52 -23.25
C GLY A 151 11.85 2.49 -24.38
N GLY A 152 12.13 1.22 -24.08
CA GLY A 152 12.23 0.13 -25.08
C GLY A 152 10.89 -0.55 -25.43
N THR A 153 10.83 -1.22 -26.59
CA THR A 153 9.62 -1.89 -27.12
C THR A 153 9.50 -3.39 -26.82
N ASP A 154 10.53 -4.04 -26.27
CA ASP A 154 10.51 -5.48 -25.91
C ASP A 154 10.30 -5.67 -24.40
N SER A 155 9.53 -6.70 -23.99
CA SER A 155 9.16 -7.27 -22.65
C SER A 155 9.24 -6.44 -21.32
N VAL A 156 8.36 -6.72 -20.34
CA VAL A 156 8.12 -5.96 -19.07
C VAL A 156 9.20 -6.16 -17.97
N ASP A 157 10.50 -6.27 -18.30
CA ASP A 157 11.52 -6.84 -17.39
C ASP A 157 12.41 -5.83 -16.63
N HIS A 158 12.01 -4.57 -16.45
CA HIS A 158 12.85 -3.59 -15.74
C HIS A 158 12.23 -3.12 -14.42
N PRO A 159 12.56 -3.79 -13.30
CA PRO A 159 12.16 -3.32 -11.97
C PRO A 159 12.85 -1.99 -11.64
N VAL A 160 12.22 -1.20 -10.77
CA VAL A 160 12.86 -0.03 -10.17
C VAL A 160 14.05 -0.52 -9.34
N PRO A 161 15.25 0.03 -9.55
CA PRO A 161 16.41 -0.28 -8.72
C PRO A 161 16.11 0.00 -7.24
N CYS A 162 16.19 -1.03 -6.39
CA CYS A 162 15.85 -0.93 -4.98
C CYS A 162 17.11 -0.90 -4.08
N SER A 163 18.25 -1.37 -4.57
CA SER A 163 19.54 -1.30 -3.87
C SER A 163 20.53 -0.37 -4.57
N LYS A 164 21.59 0.00 -3.84
CA LYS A 164 22.74 0.70 -4.42
C LYS A 164 23.31 -0.08 -5.60
N GLU A 165 23.47 -1.40 -5.46
CA GLU A 165 23.98 -2.29 -6.51
C GLU A 165 23.08 -2.27 -7.76
N ASP A 166 21.75 -2.35 -7.59
CA ASP A 166 20.81 -2.28 -8.71
C ASP A 166 20.95 -0.95 -9.46
N VAL A 167 21.11 0.16 -8.75
CA VAL A 167 21.31 1.48 -9.36
C VAL A 167 22.60 1.49 -10.19
N PHE A 168 23.69 0.92 -9.67
CA PHE A 168 24.97 0.92 -10.37
C PHE A 168 25.03 -0.05 -11.55
N THR A 169 24.38 -1.20 -11.47
CA THR A 169 24.33 -2.21 -12.56
C THR A 169 23.33 -1.85 -13.66
N ASN A 170 22.34 -0.99 -13.37
CA ASN A 170 21.33 -0.60 -14.34
C ASN A 170 21.94 0.23 -15.50
N LYS A 171 21.80 -0.27 -16.73
CA LYS A 171 22.32 0.36 -17.95
C LYS A 171 21.43 1.48 -18.51
N SER A 172 20.15 1.50 -18.13
CA SER A 172 19.20 2.52 -18.57
C SER A 172 19.41 3.85 -17.84
N ILE A 173 20.10 3.87 -16.70
CA ILE A 173 20.38 5.07 -15.93
C ILE A 173 21.79 5.58 -16.29
N THR A 174 21.89 6.82 -16.76
CA THR A 174 23.15 7.46 -17.09
C THR A 174 24.02 7.71 -15.85
N LEU A 175 25.32 7.90 -16.03
CA LEU A 175 26.23 8.21 -14.91
C LEU A 175 25.86 9.49 -14.16
N ILE A 176 25.32 10.50 -14.87
CA ILE A 176 24.89 11.77 -14.28
C ILE A 176 23.67 11.55 -13.39
N GLU A 177 22.68 10.79 -13.90
CA GLU A 177 21.49 10.41 -13.15
C GLU A 177 21.83 9.60 -11.89
N LYS A 178 22.76 8.64 -11.98
CA LYS A 178 23.25 7.88 -10.80
C LYS A 178 23.87 8.81 -9.75
N ARG A 179 24.67 9.79 -10.16
CA ARG A 179 25.28 10.77 -9.23
C ARG A 179 24.22 11.65 -8.56
N LYS A 180 23.25 12.16 -9.31
CA LYS A 180 22.13 12.95 -8.78
C LYS A 180 21.33 12.15 -7.75
N LEU A 181 20.97 10.91 -8.09
CA LEU A 181 20.21 10.01 -7.22
C LEU A 181 21.00 9.69 -5.94
N MET A 182 22.26 9.26 -6.06
CA MET A 182 23.08 8.93 -4.88
C MET A 182 23.28 10.13 -3.96
N ARG A 183 23.45 11.33 -4.51
CA ARG A 183 23.53 12.57 -3.71
C ARG A 183 22.26 12.79 -2.90
N PHE A 184 21.09 12.61 -3.54
CA PHE A 184 19.80 12.72 -2.86
C PHE A 184 19.61 11.64 -1.79
N LEU A 185 19.83 10.36 -2.12
CA LEU A 185 19.62 9.26 -1.17
C LEU A 185 20.55 9.37 0.05
N THR A 186 21.80 9.79 -0.16
CA THR A 186 22.75 10.03 0.94
C THR A 186 22.26 11.15 1.85
N PHE A 187 21.78 12.25 1.26
CA PHE A 187 21.16 13.34 2.02
C PHE A 187 19.90 12.88 2.76
N ALA A 188 18.99 12.16 2.09
CA ALA A 188 17.72 11.72 2.66
C ALA A 188 17.89 10.76 3.84
N LEU A 189 18.97 9.98 3.87
CA LEU A 189 19.27 9.08 4.98
C LEU A 189 19.52 9.85 6.30
N ASP A 190 20.06 11.07 6.21
CA ASP A 190 20.45 11.89 7.37
C ASP A 190 19.92 13.34 7.29
N TYR A 191 18.77 13.52 6.64
CA TYR A 191 18.27 14.87 6.32
C TYR A 191 18.05 15.74 7.55
N THR A 192 17.73 15.13 8.71
CA THR A 192 17.52 15.82 9.98
C THR A 192 18.74 16.63 10.44
N ASN A 193 19.94 16.25 10.01
CA ASN A 193 21.18 16.95 10.34
C ASN A 193 21.51 18.07 9.32
N SER A 194 20.66 18.33 8.33
CA SER A 194 20.89 19.33 7.28
C SER A 194 19.63 20.14 6.94
N PRO A 195 19.01 20.82 7.94
CA PRO A 195 17.77 21.59 7.75
C PRO A 195 17.89 22.68 6.68
N ASP A 196 19.05 23.32 6.54
CA ASP A 196 19.28 24.39 5.56
C ASP A 196 19.06 23.95 4.10
N THR A 197 19.08 22.63 3.84
CA THR A 197 18.85 22.10 2.49
C THR A 197 17.38 22.11 2.11
N TYR A 198 16.46 21.91 3.07
CA TYR A 198 15.02 21.72 2.82
C TYR A 198 14.10 22.74 3.51
N LYS A 199 14.61 23.58 4.40
CA LYS A 199 13.81 24.55 5.17
C LYS A 199 12.95 25.48 4.30
N ASP A 200 13.47 25.91 3.14
CA ASP A 200 12.71 26.76 2.20
C ASP A 200 11.65 25.99 1.37
N TYR A 201 11.51 24.68 1.62
CA TYR A 201 10.67 23.75 0.88
C TYR A 201 9.68 22.99 1.77
N GLU A 202 9.63 23.26 3.07
CA GLU A 202 8.75 22.55 4.01
C GLU A 202 7.28 22.57 3.56
N GLU A 203 6.81 23.75 3.14
CA GLU A 203 5.45 23.96 2.63
C GLU A 203 5.29 23.67 1.13
N LYS A 204 6.37 23.29 0.44
CA LYS A 204 6.35 23.00 -0.99
C LYS A 204 6.12 21.51 -1.25
N SER A 205 5.75 21.19 -2.48
CA SER A 205 5.66 19.80 -2.92
C SER A 205 7.05 19.15 -2.92
N PHE A 206 7.09 17.86 -2.60
CA PHE A 206 8.32 17.06 -2.63
C PHE A 206 8.91 17.01 -4.05
N THR A 207 8.04 17.00 -5.06
CA THR A 207 8.41 17.13 -6.47
C THR A 207 9.24 18.39 -6.73
N THR A 208 8.75 19.55 -6.27
CA THR A 208 9.44 20.83 -6.42
C THR A 208 10.82 20.80 -5.77
N PHE A 209 10.91 20.23 -4.57
CA PHE A 209 12.18 20.08 -3.85
C PHE A 209 13.20 19.22 -4.61
N LEU A 210 12.79 18.04 -5.10
CA LEU A 210 13.66 17.12 -5.84
C LEU A 210 14.19 17.73 -7.13
N ILE A 211 13.33 18.42 -7.89
CA ILE A 211 13.71 19.09 -9.13
C ILE A 211 14.64 20.27 -8.85
N GLU A 212 14.28 21.17 -7.93
CA GLU A 212 15.02 22.41 -7.74
C GLU A 212 16.37 22.19 -7.04
N LYS A 213 16.41 21.39 -5.96
CA LYS A 213 17.63 21.19 -5.14
C LYS A 213 18.49 20.04 -5.65
N PHE A 214 17.88 18.91 -5.99
CA PHE A 214 18.63 17.71 -6.38
C PHE A 214 18.77 17.53 -7.88
N LYS A 215 18.05 18.33 -8.69
CA LYS A 215 18.01 18.21 -10.16
C LYS A 215 17.56 16.82 -10.61
N ILE A 216 16.68 16.19 -9.83
CA ILE A 216 16.06 14.90 -10.13
C ILE A 216 14.77 15.17 -10.89
N ASP A 217 14.71 14.68 -12.13
CA ASP A 217 13.65 14.91 -13.10
C ASP A 217 13.33 13.62 -13.88
N GLY A 218 12.33 13.70 -14.75
CA GLY A 218 11.93 12.63 -15.66
C GLY A 218 11.63 11.32 -14.94
N LYS A 219 12.20 10.22 -15.45
CA LYS A 219 12.02 8.89 -14.86
C LYS A 219 12.45 8.88 -13.40
N LEU A 220 13.69 9.29 -13.06
CA LEU A 220 14.21 9.22 -11.69
C LEU A 220 13.28 9.83 -10.64
N LEU A 221 12.66 10.96 -10.98
CA LEU A 221 11.67 11.61 -10.14
C LEU A 221 10.47 10.70 -9.84
N LEU A 222 9.92 10.03 -10.86
CA LEU A 222 8.82 9.08 -10.71
C LEU A 222 9.19 7.90 -9.80
N ALA A 223 10.41 7.35 -9.89
CA ALA A 223 10.84 6.29 -8.95
C ALA A 223 10.91 6.80 -7.52
N VAL A 224 11.51 7.98 -7.29
CA VAL A 224 11.61 8.52 -5.93
C VAL A 224 10.22 8.83 -5.36
N LEU A 225 9.32 9.40 -6.16
CA LEU A 225 7.96 9.73 -5.72
C LEU A 225 7.10 8.49 -5.48
N TYR A 226 7.07 7.54 -6.42
CA TYR A 226 6.09 6.46 -6.41
C TYR A 226 6.63 5.09 -5.96
N ALA A 227 7.93 4.83 -6.06
CA ALA A 227 8.51 3.59 -5.54
C ALA A 227 9.05 3.74 -4.10
N ILE A 228 9.46 4.94 -3.71
CA ILE A 228 10.13 5.18 -2.43
C ILE A 228 9.24 5.97 -1.45
N ALA A 229 8.81 7.18 -1.82
CA ALA A 229 8.19 8.10 -0.88
C ALA A 229 6.67 7.93 -0.74
N LEU A 230 5.96 7.61 -1.82
CA LEU A 230 4.50 7.47 -1.91
C LEU A 230 3.70 8.70 -1.41
N ILE A 231 4.28 9.91 -1.42
CA ILE A 231 3.70 11.14 -0.82
C ILE A 231 4.02 12.40 -1.65
N LEU A 232 3.22 13.46 -1.44
CA LEU A 232 3.26 14.74 -2.16
C LEU A 232 4.03 15.90 -1.47
N ASN A 233 4.13 16.00 -0.14
CA ASN A 233 4.84 17.12 0.53
C ASN A 233 6.28 16.78 0.96
N THR A 234 7.14 17.80 1.09
CA THR A 234 8.59 17.62 1.26
C THR A 234 8.98 16.91 2.54
N ILE A 235 8.46 17.33 3.70
CA ILE A 235 8.84 16.74 5.00
C ILE A 235 8.45 15.27 5.06
N GLN A 236 7.21 14.94 4.71
CA GLN A 236 6.77 13.55 4.71
C GLN A 236 7.48 12.74 3.63
N GLY A 237 7.80 13.34 2.48
CA GLY A 237 8.60 12.71 1.43
C GLY A 237 9.99 12.32 1.93
N LEU A 238 10.66 13.20 2.68
CA LEU A 238 11.96 12.93 3.30
C LEU A 238 11.86 11.85 4.39
N GLU A 239 10.88 11.95 5.28
CA GLU A 239 10.64 10.94 6.32
C GLU A 239 10.39 9.55 5.74
N LYS A 240 9.53 9.44 4.72
CA LYS A 240 9.23 8.17 4.05
C LYS A 240 10.45 7.63 3.30
N THR A 241 11.17 8.50 2.58
CA THR A 241 12.42 8.13 1.92
C THR A 241 13.43 7.59 2.93
N GLN A 242 13.61 8.26 4.07
CA GLN A 242 14.52 7.79 5.11
C GLN A 242 14.06 6.44 5.70
N LYS A 243 12.76 6.28 5.98
CA LYS A 243 12.18 5.02 6.48
C LYS A 243 12.36 3.87 5.50
N TYR A 244 12.14 4.12 4.21
CA TYR A 244 12.39 3.16 3.14
C TYR A 244 13.86 2.75 3.11
N LEU A 245 14.79 3.72 3.07
CA LEU A 245 16.23 3.45 3.02
C LEU A 245 16.74 2.69 4.25
N LYS A 246 16.18 2.95 5.44
CA LYS A 246 16.49 2.19 6.66
C LYS A 246 15.92 0.78 6.66
N SER A 247 14.94 0.49 5.80
CA SER A 247 14.27 -0.81 5.68
C SER A 247 14.85 -1.70 4.58
N LEU A 248 15.76 -1.17 3.76
CA LEU A 248 16.56 -1.91 2.79
C LEU A 248 17.62 -2.79 3.47
#